data_AF-A0A3N0Y378-F1
#
_entry.id   AF-A0A3N0Y378-F1
#
_cell.length_a   1.000
_cell.length_b   1.000
_cell.length_c   1.000
_cell.angle_alpha   90.00
_cell.angle_beta   90.00
_cell.angle_gamma   90.00
#
_symmetry.space_group_name_H-M   'P 1'
#
loop_
_entity.id
_entity.type
_entity.pdbx_description
1 polymer ?
#
loop_
_entity_poly.entity_id
_entity_poly.type
_entity_poly.pdbx_seq_one_letter_code
_entity_poly.pdbx_strand_id
1 'polypeptide(L)'
;MGAMRLCFLLICLFLASVSSVRKRNNIDDLKNVDYGKSAPRHGLQLLFWFAQEVVDVDHNNILVLNSNFDPHRGDFGFHLYLNKEGILPSLSSLQSYYSVGNLKSPGAKTLPAYVQRYYRNTNVPQRNMDRLIVSMIQNNPNRMFRVFITAHNLHKNDFNPSDTYEIDPALILQIGHPYNCTLDQNNNYGIYKEDQICCQFLIQTGYNSTECTHRDTSHRKKRSPSAHCITYEGVKLEIKASTQGYPRLVWEIPAYRTENSKYVHIDICQNTHSSDTSEVYALVRKQFHIHKSSGALDTSVSLDAGLQPRLRLYTSLFNYHFTEPYIWYGPEIDGANGLIPAIIKGLDASLQLYAEDGKACARLYIEKTFSKWEDVLYHSWVGFYKSSQDENVDYYTYPNAVKFPKMNNYITDNYDVYQYNSSLAMAPGVQIRFLLDKKYNNVLAQTTPMGGC
;
A
#
# COMPACT_ATOMS: atom_id res chain seq x y z
N MET A 1 53.04 15.74 55.26
CA MET A 1 52.95 15.64 53.77
C MET A 1 51.95 14.58 53.26
N GLY A 2 51.39 13.69 54.09
CA GLY A 2 50.45 12.64 53.63
C GLY A 2 49.02 13.11 53.31
N ALA A 3 48.47 14.05 54.08
CA ALA A 3 47.08 14.52 53.89
C ALA A 3 46.86 15.27 52.55
N MET A 4 47.88 15.98 52.07
CA MET A 4 47.78 16.77 50.84
C MET A 4 47.77 15.89 49.58
N ARG A 5 48.45 14.73 49.60
CA ARG A 5 48.41 13.74 48.50
C ARG A 5 47.09 12.98 48.44
N LEU A 6 46.45 12.74 49.59
CA LEU A 6 45.15 12.06 49.66
C LEU A 6 44.01 12.95 49.16
N CYS A 7 44.02 14.25 49.51
CA CYS A 7 43.08 15.23 48.94
C CYS A 7 43.26 15.38 47.42
N PHE A 8 44.49 15.37 46.90
CA PHE A 8 44.73 15.47 45.46
C PHE A 8 44.21 14.24 44.70
N LEU A 9 44.40 13.02 45.24
CA LEU A 9 43.85 11.79 44.67
C LEU A 9 42.31 11.75 44.71
N LEU A 10 41.69 12.22 45.80
CA LEU A 10 40.23 12.34 45.91
C LEU A 10 39.67 13.39 44.94
N ILE A 11 40.32 14.55 44.81
CA ILE A 11 39.93 15.59 43.84
C ILE A 11 40.11 15.10 42.39
N CYS A 12 41.16 14.34 42.08
CA CYS A 12 41.33 13.71 40.77
C CYS A 12 40.28 12.62 40.48
N LEU A 13 39.82 11.88 41.50
CA LEU A 13 38.73 10.90 41.37
C LEU A 13 37.35 11.56 41.18
N PHE A 14 37.11 12.74 41.76
CA PHE A 14 35.90 13.53 41.49
C PHE A 14 35.92 14.25 40.13
N LEU A 15 37.11 14.53 39.57
CA LEU A 15 37.27 15.10 38.22
C LEU A 15 37.29 14.04 37.10
N ALA A 16 37.34 12.75 37.45
CA ALA A 16 37.38 11.64 36.49
C ALA A 16 36.00 11.00 36.22
N SER A 17 34.88 11.70 36.46
CA SER A 17 33.55 11.26 36.02
C SER A 17 33.20 11.79 34.63
N VAL A 18 34.14 11.74 33.68
CA VAL A 18 33.73 11.69 32.28
C VAL A 18 33.18 10.29 32.07
N SER A 19 31.88 10.10 32.31
CA SER A 19 31.20 8.88 31.90
C SER A 19 31.42 8.74 30.39
N SER A 20 32.37 7.89 29.99
CA SER A 20 32.65 7.70 28.57
C SER A 20 31.44 6.97 27.99
N VAL A 21 30.65 7.68 27.18
CA VAL A 21 29.52 7.07 26.49
C VAL A 21 30.06 5.93 25.63
N ARG A 22 29.45 4.73 25.74
CA ARG A 22 29.91 3.54 25.02
C ARG A 22 29.77 3.78 23.51
N LYS A 23 30.87 3.61 22.78
CA LYS A 23 30.89 3.82 21.32
C LYS A 23 30.46 2.55 20.56
N ARG A 24 29.82 2.71 19.41
CA ARG A 24 29.43 1.64 18.47
C ARG A 24 30.00 1.96 17.11
N ASN A 25 30.76 1.03 16.54
CA ASN A 25 31.55 1.29 15.33
C ASN A 25 31.18 0.41 14.13
N ASN A 26 30.34 -0.60 14.32
CA ASN A 26 29.90 -1.50 13.26
C ASN A 26 28.47 -2.03 13.52
N ILE A 27 27.84 -2.61 12.48
CA ILE A 27 26.46 -3.13 12.54
C ILE A 27 26.35 -4.30 13.53
N ASP A 28 27.36 -5.15 13.66
CA ASP A 28 27.34 -6.27 14.61
C ASP A 28 27.32 -5.80 16.07
N ASP A 29 27.93 -4.65 16.38
CA ASP A 29 27.84 -4.05 17.72
C ASP A 29 26.40 -3.70 18.09
N LEU A 30 25.54 -3.39 17.10
CA LEU A 30 24.13 -3.10 17.31
C LEU A 30 23.33 -4.36 17.72
N LYS A 31 23.81 -5.57 17.40
CA LYS A 31 23.21 -6.82 17.91
C LYS A 31 23.27 -6.91 19.43
N ASN A 32 24.15 -6.15 20.08
CA ASN A 32 24.39 -6.19 21.52
C ASN A 32 23.91 -4.93 22.27
N VAL A 33 23.20 -3.99 21.64
CA VAL A 33 22.60 -2.81 22.32
C VAL A 33 21.13 -3.00 22.62
N ASP A 34 20.59 -2.58 23.77
CA ASP A 34 19.15 -2.73 24.05
C ASP A 34 18.28 -1.72 23.28
N TYR A 35 18.91 -0.72 22.68
CA TYR A 35 18.28 0.36 21.92
C TYR A 35 17.47 -0.17 20.75
N GLY A 36 16.17 0.18 20.71
CA GLY A 36 15.34 -0.02 19.53
C GLY A 36 15.23 -1.46 19.04
N LYS A 37 15.49 -2.48 19.87
CA LYS A 37 15.75 -3.87 19.42
C LYS A 37 14.54 -4.74 19.10
N SER A 38 13.33 -4.29 19.41
CA SER A 38 12.12 -5.07 19.19
C SER A 38 10.92 -4.17 19.01
N ALA A 39 9.90 -4.67 18.31
CA ALA A 39 8.64 -3.96 18.19
C ALA A 39 8.02 -3.70 19.58
N PRO A 40 7.44 -2.53 19.84
CA PRO A 40 7.15 -1.44 18.89
C PRO A 40 8.21 -0.31 18.86
N ARG A 41 9.41 -0.55 19.39
CA ARG A 41 10.48 0.47 19.40
C ARG A 41 10.96 0.72 17.96
N HIS A 42 11.24 1.97 17.64
CA HIS A 42 11.58 2.42 16.28
C HIS A 42 13.04 2.88 16.15
N GLY A 43 13.85 2.71 17.19
CA GLY A 43 15.19 3.28 17.27
C GLY A 43 16.11 2.85 16.12
N LEU A 44 16.12 1.56 15.77
CA LEU A 44 16.97 1.07 14.68
C LEU A 44 16.49 1.58 13.32
N GLN A 45 15.18 1.66 13.10
CA GLN A 45 14.59 2.28 11.91
C GLN A 45 14.97 3.76 11.79
N LEU A 46 14.98 4.48 12.92
CA LEU A 46 15.38 5.89 12.98
C LEU A 46 16.87 6.06 12.66
N LEU A 47 17.74 5.20 13.21
CA LEU A 47 19.17 5.22 12.89
C LEU A 47 19.43 4.89 11.41
N PHE A 48 18.70 3.92 10.87
CA PHE A 48 18.75 3.57 9.45
C PHE A 48 18.38 4.76 8.57
N TRP A 49 17.21 5.37 8.79
CA TRP A 49 16.76 6.56 8.06
C TRP A 49 17.79 7.68 8.13
N PHE A 50 18.30 7.97 9.33
CA PHE A 50 19.27 9.02 9.54
C PHE A 50 20.53 8.82 8.69
N ALA A 51 21.10 7.60 8.73
CA ALA A 51 22.30 7.26 7.98
C ALA A 51 22.10 7.20 6.46
N GLN A 52 20.87 6.95 5.98
CA GLN A 52 20.58 6.90 4.54
C GLN A 52 20.27 8.27 3.93
N GLU A 53 19.48 9.09 4.62
CA GLU A 53 18.85 10.27 3.99
C GLU A 53 19.37 11.60 4.54
N VAL A 54 19.93 11.60 5.75
CA VAL A 54 20.17 12.85 6.51
C VAL A 54 21.65 13.23 6.55
N VAL A 55 22.54 12.23 6.68
CA VAL A 55 23.96 12.46 6.91
C VAL A 55 24.82 11.76 5.86
N ASP A 56 25.87 12.45 5.45
CA ASP A 56 27.00 11.90 4.70
C ASP A 56 28.29 12.05 5.52
N VAL A 57 29.34 11.34 5.15
CA VAL A 57 30.66 11.45 5.79
C VAL A 57 31.65 11.98 4.76
N ASP A 58 32.23 13.14 5.05
CA ASP A 58 33.22 13.74 4.17
C ASP A 58 34.56 12.98 4.17
N HIS A 59 35.46 13.37 3.27
CA HIS A 59 36.80 12.77 3.12
C HIS A 59 37.67 12.82 4.39
N ASN A 60 37.31 13.63 5.39
CA ASN A 60 38.00 13.74 6.67
C ASN A 60 37.29 12.97 7.79
N ASN A 61 36.34 12.09 7.45
CA ASN A 61 35.47 11.36 8.38
C ASN A 61 34.58 12.27 9.25
N ILE A 62 34.27 13.48 8.78
CA ILE A 62 33.34 14.39 9.45
C ILE A 62 31.93 14.16 8.93
N LEU A 63 30.97 14.10 9.84
CA LEU A 63 29.56 13.96 9.51
C LEU A 63 29.02 15.31 8.99
N VAL A 64 28.45 15.29 7.79
CA VAL A 64 27.90 16.47 7.11
C VAL A 64 26.43 16.23 6.81
N LEU A 65 25.58 17.20 7.13
CA LEU A 65 24.16 17.13 6.80
C LEU A 65 23.93 17.37 5.32
N ASN A 66 22.94 16.67 4.76
CA ASN A 66 22.43 16.95 3.43
C ASN A 66 21.95 18.42 3.35
N SER A 67 22.25 19.11 2.25
CA SER A 67 22.05 20.57 2.09
C SER A 67 20.61 21.05 2.26
N ASN A 68 19.63 20.14 2.20
CA ASN A 68 18.21 20.47 2.32
C ASN A 68 17.63 20.27 3.73
N PHE A 69 18.45 19.90 4.71
CA PHE A 69 18.00 19.56 6.06
C PHE A 69 18.59 20.51 7.12
N ASP A 70 17.74 21.03 8.01
CA ASP A 70 18.14 21.91 9.11
C ASP A 70 17.47 21.53 10.45
N PRO A 71 18.22 21.02 11.44
CA PRO A 71 17.73 20.74 12.78
C PRO A 71 17.14 21.95 13.51
N HIS A 72 17.60 23.17 13.21
CA HIS A 72 17.14 24.40 13.86
C HIS A 72 15.70 24.76 13.47
N ARG A 73 15.30 24.40 12.26
CA ARG A 73 13.93 24.59 11.74
C ARG A 73 12.94 23.56 12.28
N GLY A 74 13.43 22.51 12.93
CA GLY A 74 12.64 21.41 13.43
C GLY A 74 12.19 20.41 12.34
N ASP A 75 12.93 20.36 11.24
CA ASP A 75 12.72 19.36 10.18
C ASP A 75 12.66 17.96 10.79
N PHE A 76 11.73 17.11 10.34
CA PHE A 76 11.52 15.75 10.86
C PHE A 76 11.27 15.63 12.37
N GLY A 77 10.97 16.74 13.06
CA GLY A 77 10.75 16.76 14.50
C GLY A 77 12.01 16.90 15.34
N PHE A 78 13.13 17.32 14.74
CA PHE A 78 14.29 17.76 15.49
C PHE A 78 13.93 18.91 16.43
N HIS A 79 14.54 18.92 17.62
CA HIS A 79 14.35 19.99 18.60
C HIS A 79 15.54 20.04 19.56
N LEU A 80 15.76 21.20 20.18
CA LEU A 80 16.87 21.41 21.10
C LEU A 80 16.83 20.42 22.27
N TYR A 81 17.96 19.72 22.50
CA TYR A 81 18.17 18.85 23.63
C TYR A 81 19.12 19.49 24.63
N LEU A 82 18.65 19.69 25.86
CA LEU A 82 19.39 20.46 26.87
C LEU A 82 20.37 19.60 27.69
N ASN A 83 20.37 18.28 27.52
CA ASN A 83 21.19 17.33 28.30
C ASN A 83 21.11 17.58 29.81
N LYS A 84 19.90 17.85 30.33
CA LYS A 84 19.68 18.14 31.76
C LYS A 84 20.03 16.96 32.66
N GLU A 85 19.90 15.75 32.12
CA GLU A 85 20.20 14.51 32.81
C GLU A 85 21.70 14.19 32.87
N GLY A 86 22.54 14.93 32.11
CA GLY A 86 23.99 14.71 32.08
C GLY A 86 24.40 13.37 31.47
N ILE A 87 23.58 12.79 30.58
CA ILE A 87 23.86 11.49 29.95
C ILE A 87 24.84 11.59 28.77
N LEU A 88 24.99 12.79 28.21
CA LEU A 88 25.95 13.10 27.17
C LEU A 88 27.08 14.00 27.72
N PRO A 89 28.25 14.03 27.07
CA PRO A 89 29.33 14.92 27.49
C PRO A 89 28.96 16.39 27.39
N SER A 90 29.57 17.22 28.24
CA SER A 90 29.40 18.66 28.21
C SER A 90 29.86 19.25 26.87
N LEU A 91 29.05 20.14 26.32
CA LEU A 91 29.36 20.84 25.07
C LEU A 91 30.26 22.06 25.32
N SER A 92 31.03 22.42 24.30
CA SER A 92 31.60 23.78 24.23
C SER A 92 30.49 24.81 24.04
N SER A 93 30.76 26.08 24.38
CA SER A 93 29.78 27.17 24.27
C SER A 93 29.23 27.42 22.86
N LEU A 94 29.88 26.89 21.82
CA LEU A 94 29.52 27.06 20.40
C LEU A 94 28.74 25.87 19.83
N GLN A 95 28.42 24.88 20.66
CA GLN A 95 27.73 23.67 20.23
C GLN A 95 26.35 23.55 20.87
N SER A 96 25.46 22.83 20.22
CA SER A 96 24.13 22.51 20.76
C SER A 96 23.72 21.10 20.37
N TYR A 97 23.02 20.41 21.27
CA TYR A 97 22.44 19.11 20.97
C TYR A 97 21.04 19.28 20.40
N TYR A 98 20.71 18.49 19.39
CA TYR A 98 19.36 18.38 18.84
C TYR A 98 18.91 16.92 18.87
N SER A 99 17.67 16.66 19.27
CA SER A 99 17.08 15.33 19.39
C SER A 99 15.97 15.13 18.37
N VAL A 100 15.89 13.93 17.79
CA VAL A 100 14.82 13.44 16.91
C VAL A 100 14.34 12.06 17.38
N GLY A 101 13.20 11.61 16.86
CA GLY A 101 12.57 10.34 17.23
C GLY A 101 11.47 10.49 18.25
N ASN A 102 11.20 11.69 18.76
CA ASN A 102 9.94 11.96 19.43
C ASN A 102 8.84 12.14 18.38
N LEU A 103 8.08 11.08 18.13
CA LEU A 103 6.99 11.04 17.17
C LEU A 103 5.78 11.92 17.54
N LYS A 104 5.79 12.54 18.73
CA LYS A 104 4.85 13.62 19.11
C LYS A 104 5.32 15.01 18.71
N SER A 105 6.60 15.19 18.37
CA SER A 105 7.14 16.52 18.06
C SER A 105 6.52 17.09 16.79
N PRO A 106 6.28 18.42 16.73
CA PRO A 106 5.93 19.08 15.48
C PRO A 106 6.95 18.72 14.39
N GLY A 107 6.48 18.35 13.20
CA GLY A 107 7.36 17.91 12.11
C GLY A 107 7.65 16.40 12.07
N ALA A 108 7.48 15.65 13.16
CA ALA A 108 7.80 14.22 13.18
C ALA A 108 6.97 13.37 12.19
N LYS A 109 5.81 13.89 11.75
CA LYS A 109 4.96 13.27 10.71
C LYS A 109 5.66 13.14 9.35
N THR A 110 6.74 13.88 9.09
CA THR A 110 7.52 13.80 7.86
C THR A 110 8.56 12.69 7.87
N LEU A 111 8.80 12.02 9.01
CA LEU A 111 9.66 10.84 9.06
C LEU A 111 9.11 9.74 8.15
N PRO A 112 9.93 8.83 7.63
CA PRO A 112 9.43 7.73 6.82
C PRO A 112 8.41 6.86 7.55
N ALA A 113 7.50 6.26 6.78
CA ALA A 113 6.42 5.43 7.32
C ALA A 113 6.95 4.24 8.14
N TYR A 114 8.10 3.66 7.76
CA TYR A 114 8.73 2.57 8.52
C TYR A 114 9.28 3.01 9.88
N VAL A 115 9.66 4.27 10.05
CA VAL A 115 10.07 4.83 11.37
C VAL A 115 8.83 5.04 12.25
N GLN A 116 7.73 5.52 11.66
CA GLN A 116 6.50 5.84 12.40
C GLN A 116 5.57 4.63 12.61
N ARG A 117 5.94 3.45 12.09
CA ARG A 117 5.04 2.29 11.88
C ARG A 117 4.17 1.96 13.09
N TYR A 118 4.74 1.96 14.29
CA TYR A 118 4.03 1.55 15.51
C TYR A 118 3.47 2.70 16.34
N TYR A 119 3.68 3.94 15.91
CA TYR A 119 3.36 5.12 16.70
C TYR A 119 1.86 5.27 17.01
N ARG A 120 1.01 4.85 16.08
CA ARG A 120 -0.45 4.92 16.24
C ARG A 120 -0.98 3.98 17.32
N ASN A 121 -0.20 3.02 17.80
CA ASN A 121 -0.63 2.07 18.82
C ASN A 121 -0.60 2.70 20.22
N THR A 122 -1.65 3.43 20.60
CA THR A 122 -1.64 4.22 21.84
C THR A 122 -1.45 3.43 23.13
N ASN A 123 -1.71 2.12 23.08
CA ASN A 123 -1.69 1.22 24.23
C ASN A 123 -0.28 0.75 24.63
N VAL A 124 0.74 0.98 23.80
CA VAL A 124 2.11 0.52 24.08
C VAL A 124 3.04 1.72 24.31
N PRO A 125 3.41 2.03 25.55
CA PRO A 125 4.20 3.24 25.86
C PRO A 125 5.61 3.22 25.22
N GLN A 126 6.11 2.04 24.85
CA GLN A 126 7.44 1.85 24.28
C GLN A 126 7.62 2.43 22.86
N ARG A 127 6.52 2.64 22.14
CA ARG A 127 6.51 3.02 20.70
C ARG A 127 7.11 4.39 20.36
N ASN A 128 7.47 5.17 21.37
CA ASN A 128 7.98 6.54 21.22
C ASN A 128 9.12 6.82 22.21
N MET A 129 9.84 5.78 22.64
CA MET A 129 10.94 5.89 23.61
C MET A 129 12.25 6.32 22.98
N ASP A 130 12.50 5.92 21.74
CA ASP A 130 13.84 6.00 21.14
C ASP A 130 14.14 7.41 20.64
N ARG A 131 15.36 7.88 20.86
CA ARG A 131 15.88 9.14 20.34
C ARG A 131 17.20 8.92 19.62
N LEU A 132 17.44 9.79 18.65
CA LEU A 132 18.74 10.03 18.06
C LEU A 132 19.09 11.50 18.36
N ILE A 133 20.29 11.73 18.86
CA ILE A 133 20.76 13.04 19.29
C ILE A 133 22.02 13.39 18.52
N VAL A 134 22.07 14.59 17.94
CA VAL A 134 23.21 15.10 17.18
C VAL A 134 23.79 16.32 17.87
N SER A 135 25.11 16.48 17.80
CA SER A 135 25.79 17.72 18.21
C SER A 135 26.14 18.58 17.00
N MET A 136 25.63 19.80 17.00
CA MET A 136 25.76 20.77 15.92
C MET A 136 26.65 21.94 16.36
N ILE A 137 27.36 22.55 15.40
CA ILE A 137 28.01 23.85 15.60
C ILE A 137 27.01 24.95 15.25
N GLN A 138 26.80 25.90 16.16
CA GLN A 138 25.88 27.01 15.92
C GLN A 138 26.27 27.84 14.68
N ASN A 139 27.57 28.03 14.45
CA ASN A 139 28.09 28.83 13.33
C ASN A 139 28.36 28.02 12.05
N ASN A 140 28.12 26.70 12.06
CA ASN A 140 28.23 25.85 10.87
C ASN A 140 27.20 24.71 10.98
N PRO A 141 25.92 25.00 10.70
CA PRO A 141 24.83 24.08 10.94
C PRO A 141 24.83 22.86 10.00
N ASN A 142 25.74 22.81 9.01
CA ASN A 142 25.87 21.65 8.13
C ASN A 142 26.85 20.61 8.67
N ARG A 143 27.61 20.91 9.73
CA ARG A 143 28.60 19.99 10.31
C ARG A 143 28.14 19.42 11.64
N MET A 144 28.21 18.11 11.74
CA MET A 144 27.96 17.34 12.96
C MET A 144 29.25 16.81 13.55
N PHE A 145 29.39 16.94 14.86
CA PHE A 145 30.55 16.39 15.56
C PHE A 145 30.33 14.96 16.04
N ARG A 146 29.18 14.70 16.65
CA ARG A 146 28.87 13.44 17.34
C ARG A 146 27.39 13.12 17.21
N VAL A 147 27.11 11.84 17.07
CA VAL A 147 25.77 11.27 17.00
C VAL A 147 25.62 10.29 18.16
N PHE A 148 24.48 10.34 18.82
CA PHE A 148 24.14 9.47 19.93
C PHE A 148 22.77 8.84 19.70
N ILE A 149 22.61 7.62 20.19
CA ILE A 149 21.32 6.97 20.31
C ILE A 149 21.00 6.79 21.79
N THR A 150 19.74 6.98 22.17
CA THR A 150 19.30 6.81 23.56
C THR A 150 17.82 6.50 23.64
N ALA A 151 17.35 6.05 24.80
CA ALA A 151 15.95 5.77 25.02
C ALA A 151 15.45 6.39 26.32
N HIS A 152 14.22 6.87 26.31
CA HIS A 152 13.54 7.28 27.54
C HIS A 152 13.40 6.10 28.51
N ASN A 153 13.46 6.37 29.81
CA ASN A 153 12.95 5.41 30.78
C ASN A 153 11.41 5.47 30.80
N LEU A 154 10.75 4.31 30.78
CA LEU A 154 9.30 4.26 30.94
C LEU A 154 8.90 4.92 32.27
N HIS A 155 7.85 5.74 32.22
CA HIS A 155 7.27 6.45 33.38
C HIS A 155 8.17 7.50 34.04
N LYS A 156 9.31 7.84 33.44
CA LYS A 156 10.16 8.94 33.87
C LYS A 156 10.37 9.91 32.71
N ASN A 157 10.53 11.19 33.06
CA ASN A 157 10.91 12.22 32.09
C ASN A 157 12.43 12.34 31.99
N ASP A 158 13.14 11.20 31.92
CA ASP A 158 14.59 11.12 31.79
C ASP A 158 14.99 10.08 30.74
N PHE A 159 16.29 10.04 30.43
CA PHE A 159 16.91 9.10 29.50
C PHE A 159 17.67 8.02 30.26
N ASN A 160 17.75 6.82 29.67
CA ASN A 160 18.51 5.71 30.23
C ASN A 160 20.00 5.83 29.85
N PRO A 161 20.93 6.13 30.78
CA PRO A 161 22.35 6.19 30.46
C PRO A 161 22.88 4.82 30.01
N SER A 162 22.32 3.73 30.54
CA SER A 162 22.66 2.35 30.15
C SER A 162 22.09 1.94 28.79
N ASP A 163 21.21 2.74 28.18
CA ASP A 163 20.76 2.58 26.79
C ASP A 163 21.25 3.73 25.90
N THR A 164 22.28 4.46 26.36
CA THR A 164 22.90 5.56 25.62
C THR A 164 24.23 5.13 25.02
N TYR A 165 24.38 5.36 23.71
CA TYR A 165 25.57 5.00 22.94
C TYR A 165 25.96 6.13 22.00
N GLU A 166 27.26 6.28 21.78
CA GLU A 166 27.82 7.15 20.74
C GLU A 166 28.00 6.33 19.46
N ILE A 167 27.56 6.88 18.34
CA ILE A 167 27.66 6.25 17.03
C ILE A 167 28.92 6.78 16.34
N ASP A 168 29.83 5.87 15.99
CA ASP A 168 31.00 6.22 15.20
C ASP A 168 30.61 6.53 13.75
N PRO A 169 31.23 7.53 13.09
CA PRO A 169 31.02 7.78 11.66
C PRO A 169 31.23 6.55 10.77
N ALA A 170 32.10 5.61 11.15
CA ALA A 170 32.28 4.34 10.44
C ALA A 170 31.00 3.48 10.42
N LEU A 171 30.19 3.52 11.47
CA LEU A 171 28.91 2.83 11.52
C LEU A 171 27.87 3.53 10.63
N ILE A 172 27.83 4.86 10.63
CA ILE A 172 26.98 5.63 9.70
C ILE A 172 27.31 5.26 8.26
N LEU A 173 28.60 5.23 7.91
CA LEU A 173 29.06 4.76 6.61
C LEU A 173 28.59 3.33 6.33
N GLN A 174 28.78 2.37 7.24
CA GLN A 174 28.34 0.98 7.00
C GLN A 174 26.83 0.87 6.74
N ILE A 175 26.02 1.71 7.37
CA ILE A 175 24.56 1.71 7.16
C ILE A 175 24.20 2.42 5.85
N GLY A 176 24.88 3.53 5.54
CA GLY A 176 24.67 4.34 4.33
C GLY A 176 25.27 3.74 3.06
N HIS A 177 26.25 2.84 3.17
CA HIS A 177 26.69 2.04 2.03
C HIS A 177 25.54 1.08 1.65
N PRO A 178 25.13 1.05 0.37
CA PRO A 178 24.05 0.19 -0.04
C PRO A 178 24.38 -1.25 0.33
N TYR A 179 23.44 -1.93 0.98
CA TYR A 179 23.31 -3.38 0.85
C TYR A 179 23.42 -3.64 -0.64
N ASN A 180 24.59 -4.14 -1.08
CA ASN A 180 24.98 -4.15 -2.47
C ASN A 180 23.78 -4.57 -3.31
N CYS A 181 23.44 -3.75 -4.32
CA CYS A 181 22.69 -4.20 -5.46
C CYS A 181 23.48 -5.34 -6.11
N THR A 182 23.41 -6.55 -5.55
CA THR A 182 23.79 -7.75 -6.29
C THR A 182 22.78 -7.84 -7.41
N LEU A 183 23.24 -7.50 -8.61
CA LEU A 183 22.62 -7.90 -9.85
C LEU A 183 22.22 -9.37 -9.69
N ASP A 184 20.92 -9.65 -9.62
CA ASP A 184 20.45 -10.98 -9.95
C ASP A 184 20.97 -11.28 -11.37
N GLN A 185 21.34 -12.54 -11.63
CA GLN A 185 21.97 -13.01 -12.88
C GLN A 185 21.11 -12.77 -14.14
N ASN A 186 19.95 -12.14 -13.97
CA ASN A 186 18.92 -11.88 -14.96
C ASN A 186 18.82 -10.41 -15.41
N ASN A 187 19.73 -9.52 -14.98
CA ASN A 187 19.80 -8.13 -15.47
C ASN A 187 18.47 -7.35 -15.36
N ASN A 188 17.67 -7.66 -14.32
CA ASN A 188 16.36 -7.04 -14.12
C ASN A 188 16.51 -5.92 -13.07
N TYR A 189 16.32 -4.66 -13.47
CA TYR A 189 16.27 -3.51 -12.56
C TYR A 189 15.04 -3.63 -11.64
N GLY A 190 15.16 -4.41 -10.56
CA GLY A 190 14.20 -4.39 -9.47
C GLY A 190 14.46 -3.18 -8.59
N ILE A 191 13.66 -2.12 -8.72
CA ILE A 191 13.64 -1.01 -7.76
C ILE A 191 13.26 -1.62 -6.39
N TYR A 192 14.23 -1.76 -5.49
CA TYR A 192 13.96 -2.17 -4.11
C TYR A 192 13.33 -0.99 -3.37
N LYS A 193 12.16 -1.20 -2.75
CA LYS A 193 11.47 -0.19 -1.93
C LYS A 193 12.29 0.02 -0.64
N GLU A 194 12.49 1.27 -0.21
CA GLU A 194 13.27 1.66 0.98
C GLU A 194 12.97 0.82 2.24
N ASP A 195 11.70 0.45 2.44
CA ASP A 195 11.23 -0.47 3.49
C ASP A 195 11.98 -1.82 3.52
N GLN A 196 12.33 -2.37 2.36
CA GLN A 196 12.97 -3.68 2.23
C GLN A 196 14.45 -3.65 2.63
N ILE A 197 15.14 -2.56 2.27
CA ILE A 197 16.54 -2.34 2.67
C ILE A 197 16.59 -2.10 4.18
N CYS A 198 15.64 -1.35 4.72
CA CYS A 198 15.47 -1.20 6.17
C CYS A 198 15.26 -2.57 6.84
N CYS A 199 14.39 -3.44 6.29
CA CYS A 199 14.19 -4.79 6.83
C CYS A 199 15.48 -5.63 6.84
N GLN A 200 16.32 -5.56 5.80
CA GLN A 200 17.61 -6.26 5.79
C GLN A 200 18.52 -5.78 6.93
N PHE A 201 18.60 -4.46 7.14
CA PHE A 201 19.31 -3.88 8.27
C PHE A 201 18.76 -4.34 9.62
N LEU A 202 17.44 -4.35 9.78
CA LEU A 202 16.80 -4.82 11.01
C LEU A 202 17.11 -6.29 11.29
N ILE A 203 17.08 -7.16 10.27
CA ILE A 203 17.44 -8.58 10.44
C ILE A 203 18.91 -8.71 10.84
N GLN A 204 19.81 -7.99 10.18
CA GLN A 204 21.23 -8.05 10.47
C GLN A 204 21.54 -7.56 11.89
N THR A 205 20.83 -6.56 12.38
CA THR A 205 20.98 -6.03 13.75
C THR A 205 20.28 -6.89 14.82
N GLY A 206 19.63 -7.99 14.45
CA GLY A 206 18.94 -8.87 15.38
C GLY A 206 17.62 -8.29 15.92
N TYR A 207 16.99 -7.37 15.18
CA TYR A 207 15.71 -6.80 15.55
C TYR A 207 14.62 -7.86 15.62
N ASN A 208 14.01 -8.01 16.79
CA ASN A 208 12.98 -9.01 17.04
C ASN A 208 11.61 -8.49 16.56
N SER A 209 11.29 -8.74 15.29
CA SER A 209 9.96 -8.57 14.71
C SER A 209 9.68 -9.64 13.66
N THR A 210 8.47 -10.18 13.69
CA THR A 210 8.00 -11.17 12.70
C THR A 210 7.81 -10.56 11.30
N GLU A 211 7.76 -9.23 11.20
CA GLU A 211 7.54 -8.51 9.94
C GLU A 211 8.71 -8.63 8.97
N CYS A 212 9.95 -8.67 9.46
CA CYS A 212 11.14 -8.79 8.61
C CYS A 212 11.46 -10.27 8.25
N THR A 213 10.92 -11.22 9.01
CA THR A 213 11.21 -12.66 8.85
C THR A 213 10.42 -13.35 7.74
N HIS A 214 9.47 -12.68 7.10
CA HIS A 214 8.79 -13.22 5.93
C HIS A 214 9.68 -13.11 4.68
N ARG A 215 10.67 -14.00 4.59
CA ARG A 215 11.44 -14.25 3.35
C ARG A 215 10.47 -14.63 2.22
N ASP A 216 10.71 -14.05 1.04
CA ASP A 216 10.16 -14.48 -0.26
C ASP A 216 8.64 -14.46 -0.48
N THR A 217 7.97 -13.41 -0.06
CA THR A 217 6.83 -12.94 -0.87
C THR A 217 6.96 -11.45 -1.05
N SER A 218 7.41 -11.06 -2.25
CA SER A 218 7.39 -9.66 -2.65
C SER A 218 6.07 -9.03 -2.24
N HIS A 219 6.13 -7.85 -1.62
CA HIS A 219 5.00 -6.91 -1.55
C HIS A 219 4.51 -6.48 -2.96
N ARG A 220 5.07 -7.04 -4.05
CA ARG A 220 4.40 -6.99 -5.36
C ARG A 220 3.05 -7.68 -5.22
N LYS A 221 2.03 -6.89 -5.50
CA LYS A 221 0.67 -7.30 -5.88
C LYS A 221 0.74 -8.67 -6.56
N LYS A 222 0.42 -9.74 -5.83
CA LYS A 222 0.30 -11.08 -6.40
C LYS A 222 -0.98 -11.07 -7.23
N ARG A 223 -0.82 -10.70 -8.50
CA ARG A 223 -1.88 -10.66 -9.50
C ARG A 223 -1.96 -12.01 -10.18
N SER A 224 -3.17 -12.45 -10.53
CA SER A 224 -3.28 -13.44 -11.60
C SER A 224 -2.66 -12.85 -12.87
N PRO A 225 -1.74 -13.56 -13.55
CA PRO A 225 -1.15 -13.10 -14.82
C PRO A 225 -2.17 -12.96 -15.96
N SER A 226 -3.40 -13.42 -15.77
CA SER A 226 -4.45 -13.35 -16.80
C SER A 226 -5.77 -12.89 -16.20
N ALA A 227 -6.51 -12.09 -16.98
CA ALA A 227 -7.91 -11.75 -16.69
C ALA A 227 -8.84 -12.99 -16.71
N HIS A 228 -8.35 -14.14 -17.20
CA HIS A 228 -9.14 -15.34 -17.48
C HIS A 228 -8.81 -16.56 -16.58
N CYS A 229 -7.69 -16.57 -15.84
CA CYS A 229 -7.38 -17.63 -14.88
C CYS A 229 -7.63 -17.13 -13.46
N ILE A 230 -8.66 -17.72 -12.84
CA ILE A 230 -9.34 -17.18 -11.66
C ILE A 230 -8.72 -17.69 -10.34
N THR A 231 -7.63 -18.46 -10.44
CA THR A 231 -6.94 -19.06 -9.31
C THR A 231 -5.45 -18.75 -9.38
N TYR A 232 -5.01 -17.75 -8.62
CA TYR A 232 -3.58 -17.52 -8.39
C TYR A 232 -3.21 -18.16 -7.05
N GLU A 233 -2.22 -19.05 -7.05
CA GLU A 233 -1.80 -19.78 -5.84
C GLU A 233 -2.93 -20.58 -5.15
N GLY A 234 -3.94 -21.01 -5.92
CA GLY A 234 -5.11 -21.73 -5.42
C GLY A 234 -6.17 -20.86 -4.74
N VAL A 235 -5.96 -19.55 -4.66
CA VAL A 235 -6.95 -18.60 -4.13
C VAL A 235 -7.87 -18.14 -5.25
N LYS A 236 -9.18 -18.37 -5.08
CA LYS A 236 -10.25 -17.92 -5.96
C LYS A 236 -11.01 -16.79 -5.29
N LEU A 237 -11.12 -15.64 -5.97
CA LEU A 237 -11.93 -14.50 -5.55
C LEU A 237 -12.69 -14.01 -6.77
N GLU A 238 -14.01 -14.09 -6.76
CA GLU A 238 -14.87 -13.69 -7.87
C GLU A 238 -16.01 -12.81 -7.37
N ILE A 239 -16.43 -11.88 -8.22
CA ILE A 239 -17.69 -11.17 -8.05
C ILE A 239 -18.57 -11.56 -9.23
N LYS A 240 -19.78 -12.04 -8.95
CA LYS A 240 -20.81 -12.40 -9.94
C LYS A 240 -22.06 -11.55 -9.75
N ALA A 241 -22.95 -11.57 -10.74
CA ALA A 241 -24.29 -11.04 -10.55
C ALA A 241 -25.14 -11.97 -9.66
N SER A 242 -25.88 -11.41 -8.71
CA SER A 242 -26.95 -12.09 -7.98
C SER A 242 -28.27 -12.02 -8.76
N THR A 243 -29.28 -12.77 -8.32
CA THR A 243 -30.62 -12.74 -8.93
C THR A 243 -31.32 -11.38 -8.81
N GLN A 244 -30.84 -10.51 -7.93
CA GLN A 244 -31.40 -9.18 -7.67
C GLN A 244 -30.59 -8.03 -8.29
N GLY A 245 -29.53 -8.32 -9.07
CA GLY A 245 -28.67 -7.26 -9.61
C GLY A 245 -27.53 -6.84 -8.70
N TYR A 246 -27.37 -7.46 -7.54
CA TYR A 246 -26.28 -7.15 -6.62
C TYR A 246 -25.03 -7.99 -6.91
N PRO A 247 -23.82 -7.49 -6.60
CA PRO A 247 -22.61 -8.28 -6.62
C PRO A 247 -22.70 -9.42 -5.59
N ARG A 248 -22.46 -10.63 -6.04
CA ARG A 248 -22.29 -11.85 -5.25
C ARG A 248 -20.80 -12.18 -5.19
N LEU A 249 -20.21 -12.01 -4.01
CA LEU A 249 -18.83 -12.40 -3.75
C LEU A 249 -18.75 -13.92 -3.60
N VAL A 250 -17.84 -14.56 -4.31
CA VAL A 250 -17.54 -16.00 -4.22
C VAL A 250 -16.05 -16.15 -3.93
N TRP A 251 -15.71 -16.99 -2.96
CA TRP A 251 -14.31 -17.25 -2.59
C TRP A 251 -14.02 -18.72 -2.34
N GLU A 252 -12.78 -19.10 -2.62
CA GLU A 252 -12.17 -20.37 -2.24
C GLU A 252 -10.71 -20.11 -1.88
N ILE A 253 -10.33 -20.40 -0.64
CA ILE A 253 -9.04 -20.07 -0.05
C ILE A 253 -8.47 -21.36 0.54
N PRO A 254 -7.31 -21.83 0.06
CA PRO A 254 -6.69 -23.03 0.61
C PRO A 254 -6.37 -22.87 2.11
N ALA A 255 -6.64 -23.92 2.91
CA ALA A 255 -6.50 -23.86 4.38
C ALA A 255 -5.10 -23.40 4.82
N TYR A 256 -4.05 -23.91 4.18
CA TYR A 256 -2.66 -23.56 4.43
C TYR A 256 -2.33 -22.06 4.29
N ARG A 257 -3.18 -21.30 3.58
CA ARG A 257 -3.04 -19.83 3.46
C ARG A 257 -3.55 -19.10 4.70
N THR A 258 -4.59 -19.63 5.34
CA THR A 258 -5.23 -19.02 6.50
C THR A 258 -4.72 -19.57 7.84
N GLU A 259 -4.00 -20.70 7.85
CA GLU A 259 -3.50 -21.37 9.07
C GLU A 259 -2.74 -20.47 10.03
N ASN A 260 -1.91 -19.55 9.52
CA ASN A 260 -1.14 -18.61 10.34
C ASN A 260 -1.82 -17.24 10.49
N SER A 261 -3.06 -17.09 10.02
CA SER A 261 -3.79 -15.82 10.02
C SER A 261 -4.84 -15.82 11.14
N LYS A 262 -4.78 -14.83 12.02
CA LYS A 262 -5.76 -14.61 13.08
C LYS A 262 -6.99 -13.83 12.59
N TYR A 263 -6.81 -12.97 11.59
CA TYR A 263 -7.90 -12.22 10.96
C TYR A 263 -7.84 -12.36 9.44
N VAL A 264 -8.95 -12.81 8.87
CA VAL A 264 -9.12 -13.01 7.42
C VAL A 264 -10.28 -12.14 6.97
N HIS A 265 -10.01 -11.23 6.04
CA HIS A 265 -11.01 -10.30 5.51
C HIS A 265 -11.02 -10.33 3.99
N ILE A 266 -12.20 -10.14 3.40
CA ILE A 266 -12.32 -9.81 1.99
C ILE A 266 -12.92 -8.41 1.89
N ASP A 267 -12.20 -7.51 1.24
CA ASP A 267 -12.68 -6.19 0.88
C ASP A 267 -13.26 -6.23 -0.54
N ILE A 268 -14.36 -5.52 -0.75
CA ILE A 268 -14.81 -5.12 -2.08
C ILE A 268 -14.36 -3.68 -2.28
N CYS A 269 -13.44 -3.48 -3.20
CA CYS A 269 -12.90 -2.17 -3.55
C CYS A 269 -13.50 -1.67 -4.86
N GLN A 270 -13.78 -0.37 -4.93
CA GLN A 270 -14.08 0.34 -6.16
C GLN A 270 -12.79 0.99 -6.65
N ASN A 271 -12.28 0.53 -7.79
CA ASN A 271 -11.19 1.18 -8.50
C ASN A 271 -11.78 2.27 -9.40
N THR A 272 -11.13 3.43 -9.40
CA THR A 272 -11.39 4.53 -10.33
C THR A 272 -10.08 4.88 -11.00
N HIS A 273 -10.07 4.81 -12.32
CA HIS A 273 -8.89 5.12 -13.14
C HIS A 273 -8.96 6.57 -13.57
N SER A 274 -7.94 7.35 -13.22
CA SER A 274 -7.77 8.71 -13.71
C SER A 274 -7.11 8.66 -15.09
N SER A 275 -7.78 9.22 -16.11
CA SER A 275 -7.22 9.37 -17.47
C SER A 275 -5.96 10.24 -17.48
N ASP A 276 -5.85 11.17 -16.53
CA ASP A 276 -4.87 12.25 -16.59
C ASP A 276 -3.58 11.90 -15.83
N THR A 277 -3.69 11.08 -14.77
CA THR A 277 -2.56 10.74 -13.90
C THR A 277 -2.12 9.29 -14.01
N SER A 278 -2.85 8.43 -14.74
CA SER A 278 -2.68 6.97 -14.74
C SER A 278 -2.74 6.35 -13.32
N GLU A 279 -3.24 7.10 -12.33
CA GLU A 279 -3.38 6.65 -10.96
C GLU A 279 -4.70 5.89 -10.79
N VAL A 280 -4.61 4.77 -10.08
CA VAL A 280 -5.79 3.97 -9.68
C VAL A 280 -6.11 4.31 -8.24
N TYR A 281 -7.15 5.12 -8.02
CA TYR A 281 -7.69 5.34 -6.69
C TYR A 281 -8.60 4.18 -6.34
N ALA A 282 -8.42 3.59 -5.15
CA ALA A 282 -9.18 2.43 -4.71
C ALA A 282 -9.88 2.71 -3.38
N LEU A 283 -11.21 2.73 -3.40
CA LEU A 283 -12.04 2.93 -2.21
C LEU A 283 -12.59 1.59 -1.72
N VAL A 284 -12.42 1.26 -0.43
CA VAL A 284 -13.09 0.10 0.17
C VAL A 284 -14.58 0.42 0.33
N ARG A 285 -15.45 -0.30 -0.40
CA ARG A 285 -16.90 -0.13 -0.35
C ARG A 285 -17.51 -0.95 0.78
N LYS A 286 -17.02 -2.17 0.96
CA LYS A 286 -17.49 -3.08 2.01
C LYS A 286 -16.38 -4.05 2.40
N GLN A 287 -16.35 -4.44 3.66
CA GLN A 287 -15.42 -5.42 4.20
C GLN A 287 -16.19 -6.56 4.85
N PHE A 288 -15.74 -7.78 4.62
CA PHE A 288 -16.33 -9.00 5.17
C PHE A 288 -15.29 -9.74 5.99
N HIS A 289 -15.67 -10.14 7.20
CA HIS A 289 -14.86 -11.05 8.00
C HIS A 289 -15.20 -12.49 7.62
N ILE A 290 -14.17 -13.28 7.31
CA ILE A 290 -14.33 -14.63 6.73
C ILE A 290 -13.90 -15.68 7.74
N HIS A 291 -14.80 -16.62 8.03
CA HIS A 291 -14.56 -17.73 8.95
C HIS A 291 -14.39 -19.08 8.25
N LYS A 292 -14.81 -19.18 6.98
CA LYS A 292 -14.76 -20.42 6.19
C LYS A 292 -13.83 -20.23 5.00
N SER A 293 -13.07 -21.28 4.69
CA SER A 293 -12.14 -21.32 3.56
C SER A 293 -12.83 -21.11 2.21
N SER A 294 -14.12 -21.47 2.08
CA SER A 294 -14.91 -21.20 0.89
C SER A 294 -16.31 -20.72 1.23
N GLY A 295 -16.92 -19.99 0.30
CA GLY A 295 -18.29 -19.52 0.45
C GLY A 295 -18.73 -18.58 -0.67
N ALA A 296 -19.99 -18.18 -0.58
CA ALA A 296 -20.57 -17.15 -1.41
C ALA A 296 -21.53 -16.29 -0.58
N LEU A 297 -21.55 -14.99 -0.83
CA LEU A 297 -22.48 -14.06 -0.19
C LEU A 297 -22.93 -12.98 -1.18
N ASP A 298 -24.19 -12.60 -1.12
CA ASP A 298 -24.71 -11.45 -1.84
C ASP A 298 -24.35 -10.18 -1.05
N THR A 299 -23.92 -9.15 -1.76
CA THR A 299 -23.44 -7.90 -1.18
C THR A 299 -24.50 -6.81 -1.32
N SER A 300 -24.34 -5.71 -0.59
CA SER A 300 -25.22 -4.53 -0.71
C SER A 300 -24.58 -3.40 -1.52
N VAL A 301 -23.48 -3.68 -2.21
CA VAL A 301 -22.79 -2.71 -3.07
C VAL A 301 -23.49 -2.72 -4.43
N SER A 302 -23.54 -1.62 -5.17
CA SER A 302 -24.03 -1.64 -6.56
C SER A 302 -23.04 -2.40 -7.46
N LEU A 303 -23.54 -3.18 -8.44
CA LEU A 303 -22.68 -3.87 -9.41
C LEU A 303 -22.26 -2.89 -10.52
N ASP A 304 -21.06 -2.35 -10.36
CA ASP A 304 -20.47 -1.36 -11.25
C ASP A 304 -19.12 -1.84 -11.79
N ALA A 305 -18.73 -1.29 -12.95
CA ALA A 305 -17.37 -1.42 -13.45
C ALA A 305 -16.36 -0.83 -12.43
N GLY A 306 -15.17 -1.41 -12.34
CA GLY A 306 -14.11 -1.06 -11.40
C GLY A 306 -14.18 -1.80 -10.05
N LEU A 307 -15.23 -2.60 -9.79
CA LEU A 307 -15.29 -3.42 -8.58
C LEU A 307 -14.24 -4.54 -8.59
N GLN A 308 -13.54 -4.72 -7.48
CA GLN A 308 -12.52 -5.74 -7.32
C GLN A 308 -12.51 -6.32 -5.89
N PRO A 309 -12.58 -7.66 -5.73
CA PRO A 309 -12.45 -8.28 -4.42
C PRO A 309 -10.97 -8.42 -4.05
N ARG A 310 -10.65 -8.21 -2.77
CA ARG A 310 -9.29 -8.28 -2.22
C ARG A 310 -9.26 -9.05 -0.91
N LEU A 311 -8.54 -10.17 -0.87
CA LEU A 311 -8.32 -10.92 0.36
C LEU A 311 -7.17 -10.28 1.15
N ARG A 312 -7.41 -10.03 2.43
CA ARG A 312 -6.44 -9.52 3.39
C ARG A 312 -6.25 -10.52 4.52
N LEU A 313 -5.00 -10.88 4.76
CA LEU A 313 -4.60 -11.78 5.82
C LEU A 313 -3.77 -11.04 6.86
N TYR A 314 -4.12 -11.24 8.13
CA TYR A 314 -3.41 -10.66 9.25
C TYR A 314 -3.08 -11.74 10.28
N THR A 315 -1.80 -11.84 10.64
CA THR A 315 -1.30 -12.84 11.59
C THR A 315 -1.59 -12.46 13.05
N SER A 316 -1.91 -11.19 13.32
CA SER A 316 -2.21 -10.69 14.68
C SER A 316 -3.12 -9.45 14.68
N LEU A 317 -3.69 -9.11 15.85
CA LEU A 317 -4.41 -7.84 16.08
C LEU A 317 -3.53 -6.62 15.79
N PHE A 318 -2.24 -6.76 16.06
CA PHE A 318 -1.26 -5.72 15.82
C PHE A 318 -1.09 -5.48 14.31
N ASN A 319 -0.97 -6.54 13.53
CA ASN A 319 -0.86 -6.43 12.07
C ASN A 319 -2.13 -5.83 11.46
N TYR A 320 -3.30 -6.19 12.01
CA TYR A 320 -4.60 -5.66 11.58
C TYR A 320 -4.69 -4.13 11.67
N HIS A 321 -4.13 -3.53 12.72
CA HIS A 321 -4.21 -2.09 12.96
C HIS A 321 -3.01 -1.28 12.45
N PHE A 322 -1.83 -1.90 12.30
CA PHE A 322 -0.57 -1.16 12.17
C PHE A 322 0.33 -1.60 11.01
N THR A 323 -0.05 -2.61 10.22
CA THR A 323 0.77 -3.10 9.10
C THR A 323 -0.02 -3.20 7.79
N GLU A 324 0.69 -3.15 6.65
CA GLU A 324 0.10 -3.50 5.36
C GLU A 324 -0.09 -5.03 5.27
N PRO A 325 -1.32 -5.53 5.05
CA PRO A 325 -1.57 -6.96 4.95
C PRO A 325 -0.99 -7.56 3.68
N TYR A 326 -0.88 -8.89 3.66
CA TYR A 326 -0.81 -9.61 2.40
C TYR A 326 -2.14 -9.46 1.65
N ILE A 327 -2.07 -8.98 0.41
CA ILE A 327 -3.25 -8.73 -0.43
C ILE A 327 -3.24 -9.65 -1.66
N TRP A 328 -4.27 -10.46 -1.80
CA TRP A 328 -4.59 -11.14 -3.06
C TRP A 328 -5.70 -10.37 -3.76
N TYR A 329 -5.55 -10.22 -5.07
CA TYR A 329 -6.50 -9.51 -5.92
C TYR A 329 -7.27 -10.51 -6.75
N GLY A 330 -8.60 -10.44 -6.70
CA GLY A 330 -9.43 -11.03 -7.74
C GLY A 330 -9.47 -10.15 -8.99
N PRO A 331 -10.15 -10.62 -10.04
CA PRO A 331 -10.36 -9.84 -11.26
C PRO A 331 -11.17 -8.59 -10.93
N GLU A 332 -10.81 -7.49 -11.61
CA GLU A 332 -11.63 -6.27 -11.61
C GLU A 332 -12.74 -6.44 -12.64
N ILE A 333 -13.97 -6.09 -12.26
CA ILE A 333 -15.12 -6.14 -13.16
C ILE A 333 -15.06 -4.93 -14.09
N ASP A 334 -15.12 -5.16 -15.40
CA ASP A 334 -15.21 -4.12 -16.43
C ASP A 334 -16.67 -3.70 -16.74
N GLY A 335 -17.64 -4.25 -16.01
CA GLY A 335 -19.08 -4.10 -16.21
C GLY A 335 -19.66 -5.13 -17.18
N ALA A 336 -18.90 -5.59 -18.17
CA ALA A 336 -19.30 -6.64 -19.11
C ALA A 336 -18.89 -8.05 -18.65
N ASN A 337 -18.24 -8.15 -17.48
CA ASN A 337 -17.69 -9.39 -16.93
C ASN A 337 -16.68 -10.05 -17.88
N GLY A 338 -15.86 -9.24 -18.54
CA GLY A 338 -14.85 -9.70 -19.51
C GLY A 338 -15.41 -10.16 -20.86
N LEU A 339 -16.72 -9.99 -21.10
CA LEU A 339 -17.35 -10.40 -22.35
C LEU A 339 -17.10 -9.36 -23.45
N ILE A 340 -16.58 -9.84 -24.58
CA ILE A 340 -16.40 -9.03 -25.79
C ILE A 340 -17.76 -8.68 -26.43
N PRO A 341 -17.88 -7.52 -27.10
CA PRO A 341 -19.08 -7.17 -27.85
C PRO A 341 -19.43 -8.23 -28.92
N ALA A 342 -20.71 -8.58 -29.03
CA ALA A 342 -21.22 -9.49 -30.05
C ALA A 342 -21.36 -8.76 -31.39
N ILE A 343 -20.71 -9.28 -32.43
CA ILE A 343 -20.78 -8.70 -33.79
C ILE A 343 -22.21 -8.83 -34.33
N ILE A 344 -22.73 -7.75 -34.91
CA ILE A 344 -24.02 -7.76 -35.61
C ILE A 344 -23.79 -8.24 -37.04
N LYS A 345 -24.35 -9.40 -37.37
CA LYS A 345 -24.09 -10.07 -38.66
C LYS A 345 -24.45 -9.17 -39.84
N GLY A 346 -23.48 -9.00 -40.75
CA GLY A 346 -23.66 -8.26 -42.00
C GLY A 346 -23.66 -6.74 -41.85
N LEU A 347 -23.26 -6.23 -40.68
CA LEU A 347 -23.24 -4.81 -40.35
C LEU A 347 -21.92 -4.46 -39.65
N ASP A 348 -21.41 -3.26 -39.90
CA ASP A 348 -20.20 -2.74 -39.24
C ASP A 348 -20.55 -2.19 -37.85
N ALA A 349 -21.12 -3.07 -37.01
CA ALA A 349 -21.64 -2.75 -35.70
C ALA A 349 -21.53 -3.94 -34.73
N SER A 350 -21.45 -3.65 -33.43
CA SER A 350 -21.45 -4.67 -32.37
C SER A 350 -22.27 -4.26 -31.16
N LEU A 351 -22.79 -5.26 -30.43
CA LEU A 351 -23.68 -5.12 -29.29
C LEU A 351 -23.03 -5.73 -28.04
N GLN A 352 -22.98 -4.97 -26.94
CA GLN A 352 -22.45 -5.46 -25.67
C GLN A 352 -23.46 -5.30 -24.54
N LEU A 353 -23.60 -6.37 -23.74
CA LEU A 353 -24.30 -6.36 -22.47
C LEU A 353 -23.32 -5.95 -21.36
N TYR A 354 -23.72 -5.03 -20.50
CA TYR A 354 -22.91 -4.66 -19.34
C TYR A 354 -23.78 -4.21 -18.16
N ALA A 355 -23.19 -4.19 -16.97
CA ALA A 355 -23.82 -3.82 -15.72
C ALA A 355 -23.49 -2.38 -15.32
N GLU A 356 -24.50 -1.63 -14.90
CA GLU A 356 -24.37 -0.31 -14.30
C GLU A 356 -25.44 -0.16 -13.22
N ASP A 357 -25.03 0.20 -12.00
CA ASP A 357 -25.90 0.27 -10.81
C ASP A 357 -26.73 -1.01 -10.59
N GLY A 358 -26.13 -2.18 -10.85
CA GLY A 358 -26.83 -3.46 -10.75
C GLY A 358 -27.89 -3.72 -11.82
N LYS A 359 -28.00 -2.88 -12.83
CA LYS A 359 -28.96 -3.01 -13.93
C LYS A 359 -28.28 -3.47 -15.21
N ALA A 360 -29.04 -4.16 -16.05
CA ALA A 360 -28.64 -4.58 -17.37
C ALA A 360 -28.73 -3.40 -18.34
N CYS A 361 -27.61 -3.08 -18.96
CA CYS A 361 -27.49 -2.00 -19.92
C CYS A 361 -26.89 -2.52 -21.23
N ALA A 362 -27.13 -1.81 -22.32
CA ALA A 362 -26.64 -2.17 -23.64
C ALA A 362 -25.76 -1.05 -24.20
N ARG A 363 -24.64 -1.44 -24.82
CA ARG A 363 -23.82 -0.57 -25.67
C ARG A 363 -23.89 -1.05 -27.10
N LEU A 364 -24.14 -0.11 -28.00
CA LEU A 364 -24.04 -0.30 -29.43
C LEU A 364 -22.81 0.44 -29.94
N TYR A 365 -21.89 -0.30 -30.54
CA TYR A 365 -20.69 0.23 -31.18
C TYR A 365 -20.96 0.27 -32.68
N ILE A 366 -20.91 1.46 -33.27
CA ILE A 366 -21.10 1.68 -34.70
C ILE A 366 -19.79 2.15 -35.30
N GLU A 367 -19.29 1.48 -36.34
CA GLU A 367 -18.10 1.97 -37.05
C GLU A 367 -18.37 3.33 -37.69
N LYS A 368 -17.43 4.26 -37.57
CA LYS A 368 -17.58 5.61 -38.15
C LYS A 368 -17.69 5.57 -39.69
N THR A 369 -17.20 4.51 -40.32
CA THR A 369 -17.37 4.23 -41.76
C THR A 369 -18.82 3.92 -42.13
N PHE A 370 -19.63 3.44 -41.18
CA PHE A 370 -21.04 3.12 -41.37
C PHE A 370 -21.95 4.36 -41.30
N SER A 371 -21.69 5.33 -42.17
CA SER A 371 -22.24 6.70 -42.11
C SER A 371 -23.77 6.84 -42.21
N LYS A 372 -24.48 5.86 -42.80
CA LYS A 372 -25.96 5.87 -42.95
C LYS A 372 -26.66 4.81 -42.09
N TRP A 373 -26.03 4.41 -40.99
CA TRP A 373 -26.54 3.32 -40.17
C TRP A 373 -27.94 3.57 -39.63
N GLU A 374 -28.31 4.81 -39.29
CA GLU A 374 -29.64 5.13 -38.74
C GLU A 374 -30.77 4.83 -39.74
N ASP A 375 -30.54 5.07 -41.03
CA ASP A 375 -31.50 4.74 -42.09
C ASP A 375 -31.63 3.21 -42.25
N VAL A 376 -30.49 2.51 -42.23
CA VAL A 376 -30.43 1.05 -42.37
C VAL A 376 -31.05 0.34 -41.18
N LEU A 377 -30.86 0.91 -39.98
CA LEU A 377 -31.26 0.34 -38.69
C LEU A 377 -32.53 1.00 -38.12
N TYR A 378 -33.25 1.78 -38.92
CA TYR A 378 -34.42 2.57 -38.48
C TYR A 378 -35.52 1.74 -37.79
N HIS A 379 -35.73 0.51 -38.25
CA HIS A 379 -36.71 -0.42 -37.68
C HIS A 379 -36.13 -1.45 -36.71
N SER A 380 -34.82 -1.37 -36.45
CA SER A 380 -34.15 -2.30 -35.57
C SER A 380 -34.34 -1.94 -34.09
N TRP A 381 -34.23 -2.96 -33.25
CA TRP A 381 -34.45 -2.84 -31.82
C TRP A 381 -33.60 -3.84 -31.05
N VAL A 382 -33.33 -3.52 -29.78
CA VAL A 382 -32.55 -4.36 -28.88
C VAL A 382 -33.48 -4.90 -27.79
N GLY A 383 -33.73 -6.20 -27.80
CA GLY A 383 -34.52 -6.86 -26.77
C GLY A 383 -33.68 -7.21 -25.54
N PHE A 384 -34.19 -6.92 -24.35
CA PHE A 384 -33.62 -7.35 -23.07
C PHE A 384 -34.42 -8.52 -22.51
N TYR A 385 -33.75 -9.62 -22.18
CA TYR A 385 -34.37 -10.87 -21.75
C TYR A 385 -33.88 -11.24 -20.35
N LYS A 386 -34.78 -11.80 -19.53
CA LYS A 386 -34.45 -12.24 -18.17
C LYS A 386 -33.65 -13.53 -18.19
N SER A 387 -33.87 -14.36 -19.20
CA SER A 387 -33.20 -15.63 -19.41
C SER A 387 -32.80 -15.80 -20.88
N SER A 388 -31.66 -16.45 -21.08
CA SER A 388 -31.20 -16.91 -22.40
C SER A 388 -32.18 -17.87 -23.09
N GLN A 389 -33.08 -18.50 -22.32
CA GLN A 389 -34.09 -19.43 -22.82
C GLN A 389 -35.39 -18.73 -23.23
N ASP A 390 -35.55 -17.44 -22.96
CA ASP A 390 -36.75 -16.67 -23.32
C ASP A 390 -36.91 -16.65 -24.85
N GLU A 391 -38.14 -16.76 -25.35
CA GLU A 391 -38.41 -16.59 -26.78
C GLU A 391 -38.23 -15.11 -27.19
N ASN A 392 -38.09 -14.83 -28.49
CA ASN A 392 -37.84 -13.46 -28.95
C ASN A 392 -38.99 -12.48 -28.62
N VAL A 393 -40.19 -13.00 -28.37
CA VAL A 393 -41.39 -12.24 -27.95
C VAL A 393 -41.41 -11.92 -26.45
N ASP A 394 -40.64 -12.64 -25.64
CA ASP A 394 -40.68 -12.58 -24.16
C ASP A 394 -39.72 -11.53 -23.59
N TYR A 395 -39.41 -10.48 -24.36
CA TYR A 395 -38.52 -9.42 -23.90
C TYR A 395 -39.14 -8.68 -22.69
N TYR A 396 -38.28 -8.26 -21.77
CA TYR A 396 -38.63 -7.36 -20.67
C TYR A 396 -38.81 -5.91 -21.16
N THR A 397 -37.89 -5.44 -22.00
CA THR A 397 -37.95 -4.12 -22.65
C THR A 397 -37.25 -4.16 -24.01
N TYR A 398 -37.58 -3.21 -24.88
CA TYR A 398 -37.11 -3.19 -26.28
C TYR A 398 -36.97 -1.76 -26.82
N PRO A 399 -35.87 -1.05 -26.50
CA PRO A 399 -35.56 0.21 -27.16
C PRO A 399 -35.25 0.02 -28.65
N ASN A 400 -35.71 0.95 -29.49
CA ASN A 400 -35.25 1.07 -30.87
C ASN A 400 -33.75 1.40 -30.88
N ALA A 401 -32.97 0.77 -31.74
CA ALA A 401 -31.50 0.95 -31.76
C ALA A 401 -31.09 2.40 -32.04
N VAL A 402 -31.77 3.06 -32.99
CA VAL A 402 -31.53 4.46 -33.35
C VAL A 402 -31.87 5.48 -32.26
N LYS A 403 -32.55 5.05 -31.19
CA LYS A 403 -32.88 5.91 -30.04
C LYS A 403 -31.86 5.84 -28.91
N PHE A 404 -30.82 5.03 -29.04
CA PHE A 404 -29.77 4.99 -28.04
C PHE A 404 -29.04 6.36 -28.06
N PRO A 405 -28.90 7.07 -26.94
CA PRO A 405 -28.10 8.28 -26.89
C PRO A 405 -26.62 8.00 -27.16
N LYS A 406 -26.00 8.84 -27.98
CA LYS A 406 -24.55 8.82 -28.23
C LYS A 406 -23.78 9.26 -26.98
N MET A 407 -22.72 8.54 -26.65
CA MET A 407 -21.81 8.90 -25.57
C MET A 407 -20.75 9.88 -26.07
N ASN A 408 -20.74 11.11 -25.55
CA ASN A 408 -19.77 12.13 -25.94
C ASN A 408 -18.40 11.98 -25.26
N ASN A 409 -18.32 11.20 -24.18
CA ASN A 409 -17.12 11.09 -23.34
C ASN A 409 -16.20 9.92 -23.75
N TYR A 410 -16.61 9.10 -24.71
CA TYR A 410 -15.80 8.00 -25.26
C TYR A 410 -15.22 8.42 -26.60
N ILE A 411 -14.04 9.03 -26.59
CA ILE A 411 -13.30 9.30 -27.82
C ILE A 411 -12.63 7.99 -28.23
N THR A 412 -13.26 7.26 -29.14
CA THR A 412 -12.61 6.14 -29.83
C THR A 412 -12.33 6.54 -31.26
N ASP A 413 -11.20 6.09 -31.82
CA ASP A 413 -10.80 6.49 -33.17
C ASP A 413 -11.75 5.92 -34.24
N ASN A 414 -12.23 4.68 -34.02
CA ASN A 414 -12.89 3.89 -35.06
C ASN A 414 -14.41 3.75 -34.90
N TYR A 415 -14.95 3.92 -33.69
CA TYR A 415 -16.36 3.66 -33.39
C TYR A 415 -17.03 4.84 -32.68
N ASP A 416 -18.34 4.98 -32.91
CA ASP A 416 -19.23 5.74 -32.06
C ASP A 416 -19.94 4.79 -31.10
N VAL A 417 -20.02 5.17 -29.82
CA VAL A 417 -20.64 4.36 -28.76
C VAL A 417 -21.98 4.97 -28.36
N TYR A 418 -23.03 4.16 -28.40
CA TYR A 418 -24.38 4.53 -28.01
C TYR A 418 -24.84 3.64 -26.85
N GLN A 419 -25.51 4.21 -25.86
CA GLN A 419 -25.83 3.51 -24.60
C GLN A 419 -27.32 3.54 -24.29
N TYR A 420 -27.85 2.43 -23.78
CA TYR A 420 -29.19 2.39 -23.20
C TYR A 420 -29.18 1.67 -21.86
N ASN A 421 -29.79 2.32 -20.85
CA ASN A 421 -29.90 1.79 -19.50
C ASN A 421 -31.32 1.30 -19.26
N SER A 422 -31.47 0.00 -18.98
CA SER A 422 -32.78 -0.57 -18.64
C SER A 422 -32.99 -0.58 -17.12
N SER A 423 -34.24 -0.81 -16.70
CA SER A 423 -34.56 -1.09 -15.28
C SER A 423 -34.44 -2.58 -14.92
N LEU A 424 -34.02 -3.43 -15.86
CA LEU A 424 -33.85 -4.87 -15.62
C LEU A 424 -32.64 -5.08 -14.71
N ALA A 425 -32.80 -5.86 -13.64
CA ALA A 425 -31.66 -6.25 -12.80
C ALA A 425 -30.68 -7.12 -13.59
N MET A 426 -29.38 -6.86 -13.45
CA MET A 426 -28.33 -7.69 -14.04
C MET A 426 -28.23 -9.00 -13.23
N ALA A 427 -28.84 -10.07 -13.74
CA ALA A 427 -28.89 -11.37 -13.08
C ALA A 427 -28.29 -12.49 -13.97
N PRO A 428 -27.91 -13.64 -13.38
CA PRO A 428 -27.49 -14.80 -14.17
C PRO A 428 -28.53 -15.19 -15.22
N GLY A 429 -28.09 -15.40 -16.46
CA GLY A 429 -28.96 -15.73 -17.58
C GLY A 429 -29.52 -14.53 -18.36
N VAL A 430 -29.38 -13.29 -17.85
CA VAL A 430 -29.78 -12.09 -18.59
C VAL A 430 -29.00 -11.99 -19.89
N GLN A 431 -29.72 -11.62 -20.96
CA GLN A 431 -29.18 -11.54 -22.30
C GLN A 431 -29.85 -10.41 -23.07
N ILE A 432 -29.11 -9.81 -24.01
CA ILE A 432 -29.68 -8.91 -25.01
C ILE A 432 -29.50 -9.46 -26.43
N ARG A 433 -30.47 -9.17 -27.29
CA ARG A 433 -30.50 -9.58 -28.70
C ARG A 433 -30.76 -8.37 -29.59
N PHE A 434 -30.09 -8.32 -30.73
CA PHE A 434 -30.33 -7.32 -31.77
C PHE A 434 -31.25 -7.89 -32.85
N LEU A 435 -32.36 -7.21 -33.14
CA LEU A 435 -33.31 -7.60 -34.17
C LEU A 435 -33.41 -6.49 -35.23
N LEU A 436 -33.33 -6.88 -36.51
CA LEU A 436 -33.22 -5.93 -37.63
C LEU A 436 -34.53 -5.19 -37.91
N ASP A 437 -35.66 -5.85 -37.72
CA ASP A 437 -36.98 -5.36 -38.11
C ASP A 437 -38.02 -5.63 -37.02
N LYS A 438 -39.27 -5.19 -37.23
CA LYS A 438 -40.35 -5.31 -36.24
C LYS A 438 -40.79 -6.76 -35.97
N LYS A 439 -40.25 -7.75 -36.68
CA LYS A 439 -40.55 -9.17 -36.50
C LYS A 439 -39.56 -9.79 -35.52
N TYR A 440 -40.01 -10.85 -34.86
CA TYR A 440 -39.24 -11.54 -33.83
C TYR A 440 -38.23 -12.56 -34.37
N ASN A 441 -38.17 -12.80 -35.68
CA ASN A 441 -37.43 -13.93 -36.25
C ASN A 441 -36.03 -13.55 -36.75
N ASN A 442 -35.76 -12.25 -36.93
CA ASN A 442 -34.54 -11.77 -37.60
C ASN A 442 -33.50 -11.26 -36.59
N VAL A 443 -32.93 -12.19 -35.83
CA VAL A 443 -31.88 -11.90 -34.83
C VAL A 443 -30.52 -11.86 -35.50
N LEU A 444 -29.88 -10.69 -35.51
CA LEU A 444 -28.55 -10.50 -36.12
C LEU A 444 -27.39 -10.57 -35.12
N ALA A 445 -27.66 -10.34 -33.83
CA ALA A 445 -26.70 -10.54 -32.75
C ALA A 445 -27.40 -11.03 -31.48
N GLN A 446 -26.68 -11.83 -30.71
CA GLN A 446 -27.08 -12.31 -29.40
C GLN A 446 -25.86 -12.33 -28.49
N THR A 447 -25.96 -11.71 -27.33
CA THR A 447 -24.86 -11.64 -26.35
C THR A 447 -24.73 -12.95 -25.58
N THR A 448 -23.53 -13.24 -25.06
CA THR A 448 -23.37 -14.31 -24.07
C THR A 448 -24.18 -13.93 -22.82
N PRO A 449 -24.98 -14.85 -22.24
CA PRO A 449 -25.74 -14.55 -21.04
C PRO A 449 -24.82 -14.23 -19.85
N MET A 450 -25.26 -13.33 -18.98
CA MET A 450 -24.51 -12.98 -17.77
C MET A 450 -24.31 -14.22 -16.89
N GLY A 451 -23.08 -14.46 -16.43
CA GLY A 451 -22.74 -15.59 -15.55
C GLY A 451 -22.54 -16.95 -16.24
N GLY A 452 -22.64 -17.03 -17.57
CA GLY A 452 -22.19 -18.19 -18.34
C GLY A 452 -20.69 -18.13 -18.62
N CYS A 453 -19.94 -19.13 -18.14
CA CYS A 453 -18.73 -19.58 -18.82
C CYS A 453 -19.08 -20.81 -19.64
#